data_AF-A0A8D8JGN9-F1
#
_entry.id   AF-A0A8D8JGN9-F1
#
_cell.length_a   1.000
_cell.length_b   1.000
_cell.length_c   1.000
_cell.angle_alpha   90.00
_cell.angle_beta   90.00
_cell.angle_gamma   90.00
#
_symmetry.space_group_name_H-M   'P 1'
#
loop_
_entity.id
_entity.type
_entity.pdbx_description
1 polymer ?
#
loop_
_entity_poly.entity_id
_entity_poly.type
_entity_poly.pdbx_seq_one_letter_code
_entity_poly.pdbx_strand_id
1 'polypeptide(L)'
;YWDRSKFPNRTLFAPYAYKTQKNSRKFKMEDVARNNKTGEDYTELPYFKLMRQRWAANFDSLEKYYMKMRLRHNETGEHSQKYEHYPNFYHAATMPHGHWTVPQFDCKGYVKKWLITYAVPFFGWDSLKVKLEFKGIVAVSMNMLQLDINQCPDDYYVPNAFKNTHKCDEKTSYCVPIQGREFELGGYKCECLQGYEYPYEDPITYFDGQLVEAEFLNIVNDDRSRYDTFKCRLAGAASARLEVTILGGLLVLSWLLFRRWSR
;
A
#
# COMPACT_ATOMS: atom_id res chain seq x y z
N TYR A 1 19.14 -10.77 24.03
CA TYR A 1 20.00 -11.97 24.19
C TYR A 1 19.51 -12.76 25.38
N TRP A 2 19.54 -14.08 25.30
CA TRP A 2 19.33 -14.92 26.48
C TRP A 2 20.45 -14.66 27.48
N ASP A 3 20.08 -14.60 28.75
CA ASP A 3 21.05 -14.63 29.84
C ASP A 3 21.77 -15.98 29.79
N ARG A 4 23.06 -15.94 29.43
CA ARG A 4 23.90 -17.15 29.23
C ARG A 4 24.01 -17.99 30.51
N SER A 5 23.84 -17.37 31.68
CA SER A 5 23.86 -18.06 32.97
C SER A 5 22.57 -18.87 33.22
N LYS A 6 21.43 -18.40 32.69
CA LYS A 6 20.13 -19.06 32.84
C LYS A 6 19.80 -20.04 31.73
N PHE A 7 20.33 -19.81 30.52
CA PHE A 7 20.06 -20.64 29.34
C PHE A 7 21.37 -21.01 28.60
N PRO A 8 22.19 -21.90 29.17
CA PRO A 8 23.53 -22.20 28.64
C PRO A 8 23.52 -22.81 27.24
N ASN A 9 22.46 -23.54 26.88
CA ASN A 9 22.33 -24.22 25.58
C ASN A 9 21.44 -23.47 24.57
N ARG A 10 21.02 -22.22 24.85
CA ARG A 10 20.18 -21.42 23.94
C ARG A 10 20.90 -20.15 23.51
N THR A 11 21.45 -20.20 22.30
CA THR A 11 22.14 -19.08 21.68
C THR A 11 21.24 -18.28 20.74
N LEU A 12 20.19 -18.91 20.20
CA LEU A 12 19.27 -18.33 19.23
C LEU A 12 17.96 -17.88 19.89
N PHE A 13 17.32 -16.88 19.27
CA PHE A 13 16.04 -16.34 19.71
C PHE A 13 15.27 -15.84 18.49
N ALA A 14 14.12 -16.44 18.22
CA ALA A 14 13.29 -16.11 17.07
C ALA A 14 11.81 -16.11 17.47
N PRO A 15 11.34 -15.08 18.19
CA PRO A 15 9.93 -14.95 18.51
C PRO A 15 9.13 -14.72 17.23
N TYR A 16 8.21 -15.63 16.95
CA TYR A 16 7.31 -15.56 15.80
C TYR A 16 5.88 -15.42 16.30
N ALA A 17 5.23 -14.33 15.90
CA ALA A 17 3.84 -14.05 16.23
C ALA A 17 2.99 -14.15 14.98
N TYR A 18 1.86 -14.85 15.06
CA TYR A 18 0.93 -15.02 13.94
C TYR A 18 -0.53 -14.94 14.38
N LYS A 19 -1.39 -14.60 13.42
CA LYS A 19 -2.85 -14.59 13.58
C LYS A 19 -3.47 -15.65 12.66
N THR A 20 -4.36 -16.47 13.21
CA THR A 20 -5.18 -17.38 12.39
C THR A 20 -6.38 -16.67 11.76
N GLN A 21 -6.97 -15.70 12.47
CA GLN A 21 -8.12 -14.90 12.01
C GLN A 21 -7.72 -13.43 11.79
N LYS A 22 -8.22 -12.79 10.71
CA LYS A 22 -7.85 -11.42 10.28
C LYS A 22 -8.16 -10.37 11.37
N ASN A 23 -9.41 -10.33 11.84
CA ASN A 23 -9.91 -9.28 12.74
C ASN A 23 -9.73 -9.57 14.24
N SER A 24 -8.88 -10.55 14.60
CA SER A 24 -8.64 -10.87 16.01
C SER A 24 -7.54 -10.02 16.62
N ARG A 25 -7.72 -9.61 17.88
CA ARG A 25 -6.66 -9.03 18.73
C ARG A 25 -5.79 -10.09 19.39
N LYS A 26 -6.14 -11.38 19.26
CA LYS A 26 -5.37 -12.49 19.83
C LYS A 26 -4.26 -12.90 18.87
N PHE A 27 -3.02 -12.92 19.36
CA PHE A 27 -1.86 -13.39 18.63
C PHE A 27 -1.38 -14.69 19.26
N LYS A 28 -1.01 -15.67 18.43
CA LYS A 28 -0.26 -16.84 18.87
C LYS A 28 1.22 -16.51 18.72
N MET A 29 2.01 -16.86 19.73
CA MET A 29 3.44 -16.57 19.76
C MET A 29 4.19 -17.85 20.08
N GLU A 30 5.17 -18.18 19.25
CA GLU A 30 6.08 -19.30 19.47
C GLU A 30 7.52 -18.86 19.19
N ASP A 31 8.49 -19.42 19.90
CA ASP A 31 9.90 -19.25 19.59
C ASP A 31 10.32 -20.33 18.59
N VAL A 32 10.53 -19.93 17.34
CA VAL A 32 10.88 -20.84 16.24
C VAL A 32 12.29 -21.38 16.41
N ALA A 33 13.17 -20.67 17.13
CA ALA A 33 14.50 -21.15 17.46
C ALA A 33 14.48 -22.39 18.37
N ARG A 34 13.38 -22.65 19.09
CA ARG A 34 13.23 -23.82 19.96
C ARG A 34 12.78 -25.07 19.21
N ASN A 35 11.92 -24.90 18.20
CA ASN A 35 11.18 -25.98 17.58
C ASN A 35 11.58 -26.09 16.10
N ASN A 36 12.45 -27.03 15.75
CA ASN A 36 12.73 -27.37 14.35
C ASN A 36 11.61 -28.22 13.71
N LYS A 37 10.34 -27.91 14.01
CA LYS A 37 9.17 -28.67 13.51
C LYS A 37 9.00 -28.53 11.99
N THR A 38 9.41 -27.41 11.42
CA THR A 38 9.37 -27.11 9.99
C THR A 38 10.57 -27.67 9.22
N GLY A 39 11.60 -28.14 9.93
CA GLY A 39 12.85 -28.67 9.35
C GLY A 39 13.81 -27.60 8.81
N GLU A 40 13.46 -26.31 8.94
CA GLU A 40 14.24 -25.19 8.41
C GLU A 40 14.58 -24.23 9.54
N ASP A 41 15.88 -24.04 9.78
CA ASP A 41 16.36 -23.02 10.72
C ASP A 41 16.09 -21.63 10.12
N TYR A 42 15.60 -20.70 10.95
CA TYR A 42 15.31 -19.34 10.50
C TYR A 42 16.57 -18.63 10.00
N THR A 43 17.75 -19.05 10.46
CA THR A 43 19.04 -18.51 9.98
C THR A 43 19.36 -18.93 8.54
N GLU A 44 18.72 -20.00 8.06
CA GLU A 44 18.91 -20.51 6.71
C GLU A 44 18.02 -19.84 5.67
N LEU A 45 17.00 -19.12 6.12
CA LEU A 45 16.05 -18.43 5.25
C LEU A 45 16.77 -17.42 4.33
N PRO A 46 16.34 -17.32 3.05
CA PRO A 46 17.07 -16.56 2.03
C PRO A 46 17.19 -15.07 2.40
N TYR A 47 16.12 -14.48 2.92
CA TYR A 47 16.12 -13.09 3.35
C TYR A 47 17.00 -12.86 4.58
N PHE A 48 17.12 -13.83 5.49
CA PHE A 48 18.02 -13.72 6.64
C PHE A 48 19.48 -13.75 6.18
N LYS A 49 19.84 -14.71 5.33
CA LYS A 49 21.19 -14.84 4.75
C LYS A 49 21.58 -13.57 3.99
N LEU A 50 20.68 -13.06 3.14
CA LEU A 50 20.90 -11.84 2.37
C LEU A 50 21.19 -10.64 3.28
N MET A 51 20.37 -10.43 4.31
CA MET A 51 20.53 -9.29 5.21
C MET A 51 21.81 -9.41 6.05
N ARG A 52 22.12 -10.61 6.54
CA ARG A 52 23.38 -10.88 7.26
C ARG A 52 24.60 -10.59 6.39
N GLN A 53 24.57 -10.99 5.11
CA GLN A 53 25.66 -10.74 4.17
C GLN A 53 25.78 -9.24 3.83
N ARG A 54 24.65 -8.58 3.51
CA ARG A 54 24.61 -7.15 3.18
C ARG A 54 25.18 -6.28 4.30
N TRP A 55 24.85 -6.60 5.54
CA TRP A 55 25.20 -5.81 6.72
C TRP A 55 26.32 -6.44 7.56
N ALA A 56 27.19 -7.24 6.94
CA ALA A 56 28.32 -7.87 7.64
C ALA A 56 29.40 -6.85 8.07
N ALA A 57 29.61 -5.80 7.26
CA ALA A 57 30.71 -4.85 7.44
C ALA A 57 30.35 -3.38 7.22
N ASN A 58 29.32 -3.07 6.42
CA ASN A 58 28.96 -1.69 6.08
C ASN A 58 27.77 -1.21 6.93
N PHE A 59 27.95 -0.11 7.66
CA PHE A 59 26.94 0.48 8.54
C PHE A 59 26.75 1.99 8.34
N ASP A 60 27.43 2.58 7.35
CA ASP A 60 27.54 4.04 7.22
C ASP A 60 26.22 4.72 6.84
N SER A 61 25.34 3.99 6.16
CA SER A 61 24.01 4.46 5.78
C SER A 61 23.02 4.49 6.94
N LEU A 62 23.36 3.92 8.11
CA LEU A 62 22.43 3.85 9.23
C LEU A 62 22.24 5.20 9.90
N GLU A 63 20.98 5.56 10.10
CA GLU A 63 20.62 6.77 10.81
C GLU A 63 20.88 6.64 12.31
N LYS A 64 21.33 7.75 12.89
CA LYS A 64 21.63 7.88 14.30
C LYS A 64 20.42 8.46 15.05
N TYR A 65 19.81 7.64 15.90
CA TYR A 65 18.68 8.04 16.73
C TYR A 65 19.14 8.32 18.15
N TYR A 66 18.85 9.51 18.67
CA TYR A 66 19.15 9.88 20.05
C TYR A 66 18.00 9.49 20.98
N MET A 67 18.30 8.73 22.02
CA MET A 67 17.34 8.35 23.04
C MET A 67 17.30 9.41 24.14
N LYS A 68 16.11 9.96 24.40
CA LYS A 68 15.85 10.82 25.55
C LYS A 68 15.15 10.00 26.64
N MET A 69 15.93 9.18 27.35
CA MET A 69 15.40 8.40 28.47
C MET A 69 15.16 9.33 29.67
N ARG A 70 13.92 9.38 30.14
CA ARG A 70 13.55 10.03 31.41
C ARG A 70 13.24 8.93 32.40
N LEU A 71 14.10 8.74 33.39
CA LEU A 71 13.86 7.76 34.45
C LEU A 71 13.05 8.43 35.56
N ARG A 72 12.15 7.69 36.18
CA ARG A 72 11.53 8.13 37.42
C ARG A 72 12.50 7.83 38.55
N HIS A 73 12.64 8.77 39.48
CA HIS A 73 13.46 8.54 40.67
C HIS A 73 12.84 7.46 41.58
N ASN A 74 11.53 7.56 41.81
CA ASN A 74 10.74 6.64 42.65
C ASN A 74 9.49 6.13 41.90
N GLU A 75 8.82 5.11 42.45
CA GLU A 75 7.60 4.52 41.88
C GLU A 75 6.47 5.55 41.68
N THR A 76 6.36 6.52 42.61
CA THR A 76 5.39 7.63 42.58
C THR A 76 5.68 8.65 41.47
N GLY A 77 6.91 8.72 40.96
CA GLY A 77 7.26 9.57 39.81
C GLY A 77 7.37 11.08 40.08
N GLU A 78 7.55 11.49 41.34
CA GLU A 78 7.62 12.91 41.75
C GLU A 78 8.76 13.69 41.07
N HIS A 79 9.90 13.04 40.83
CA HIS A 79 11.05 13.65 40.17
C HIS A 79 11.57 12.75 39.03
N SER A 80 12.00 13.40 37.95
CA SER A 80 12.71 12.72 36.85
C SER A 80 14.21 12.70 37.11
N GLN A 81 14.80 11.52 37.06
CA GLN A 81 16.24 11.34 37.05
C GLN A 81 16.76 11.31 35.61
N LYS A 82 17.92 11.95 35.39
CA LYS A 82 18.61 11.92 34.10
C LYS A 82 19.30 10.57 33.93
N TYR A 83 19.19 9.97 32.74
CA TYR A 83 19.96 8.78 32.40
C TYR A 83 21.42 9.15 32.18
N GLU A 84 22.32 8.59 33.00
CA GLU A 84 23.73 8.98 33.04
C GLU A 84 24.64 8.20 32.09
N HIS A 85 24.20 7.04 31.59
CA HIS A 85 24.98 6.33 30.58
C HIS A 85 25.09 7.16 29.31
N TYR A 86 26.28 7.21 28.73
CA TYR A 86 26.59 7.86 27.46
C TYR A 86 27.42 6.87 26.63
N PRO A 87 27.25 6.81 25.31
CA PRO A 87 26.34 7.61 24.49
C PRO A 87 24.87 7.15 24.50
N ASN A 88 23.95 8.12 24.50
CA ASN A 88 22.51 7.91 24.39
C ASN A 88 22.01 7.94 22.95
N PHE A 89 22.65 7.18 22.07
CA PHE A 89 22.19 7.02 20.70
C PHE A 89 22.34 5.58 20.25
N TYR A 90 21.55 5.20 19.25
CA TYR A 90 21.68 3.93 18.56
C TYR A 90 21.58 4.17 17.05
N HIS A 91 22.19 3.26 16.29
CA HIS A 91 22.05 3.22 14.85
C HIS A 91 20.87 2.32 14.49
N ALA A 92 19.98 2.79 13.62
CA ALA A 92 18.82 2.01 13.20
C ALA A 92 18.66 2.06 11.68
N ALA A 93 18.11 0.97 11.16
CA ALA A 93 17.71 0.90 9.77
C ALA A 93 16.41 1.67 9.53
N THR A 94 16.33 2.38 8.41
CA THR A 94 15.11 3.01 7.91
C THR A 94 14.44 2.15 6.85
N MET A 95 13.28 2.59 6.36
CA MET A 95 12.53 1.89 5.32
C MET A 95 13.34 1.56 4.04
N PRO A 96 14.21 2.43 3.49
CA PRO A 96 15.01 2.05 2.32
C PRO A 96 16.04 0.93 2.58
N HIS A 97 16.38 0.66 3.84
CA HIS A 97 17.33 -0.41 4.20
C HIS A 97 16.70 -1.80 4.28
N GLY A 98 15.36 -1.88 4.24
CA GLY A 98 14.65 -3.14 4.25
C GLY A 98 14.74 -3.88 2.92
N HIS A 99 14.28 -5.13 2.94
CA HIS A 99 14.23 -5.99 1.77
C HIS A 99 12.86 -6.67 1.68
N TRP A 100 12.22 -6.49 0.53
CA TRP A 100 11.03 -7.25 0.15
C TRP A 100 11.43 -8.58 -0.48
N THR A 101 10.87 -9.65 0.05
CA THR A 101 10.97 -10.99 -0.55
C THR A 101 10.02 -11.13 -1.72
N VAL A 102 10.30 -12.10 -2.60
CA VAL A 102 9.33 -12.53 -3.61
C VAL A 102 8.13 -13.20 -2.92
N PRO A 103 6.91 -13.08 -3.47
CA PRO A 103 5.75 -13.78 -2.93
C PRO A 103 5.96 -15.30 -2.93
N GLN A 104 5.74 -15.94 -1.80
CA GLN A 104 5.88 -17.39 -1.63
C GLN A 104 4.69 -17.95 -0.85
N PHE A 105 4.19 -19.11 -1.28
CA PHE A 105 3.19 -19.84 -0.52
C PHE A 105 3.86 -20.63 0.62
N ASP A 106 3.43 -20.38 1.86
CA ASP A 106 3.97 -21.07 3.03
C ASP A 106 3.21 -22.38 3.30
N CYS A 107 3.79 -23.51 2.84
CA CYS A 107 3.20 -24.83 3.00
C CYS A 107 3.31 -25.39 4.44
N LYS A 108 4.43 -25.11 5.11
CA LYS A 108 4.83 -25.76 6.37
C LYS A 108 4.62 -24.88 7.60
N GLY A 109 4.45 -23.58 7.42
CA GLY A 109 4.26 -22.64 8.52
C GLY A 109 2.89 -22.74 9.18
N TYR A 110 2.71 -21.90 10.19
CA TYR A 110 1.50 -21.92 11.03
C TYR A 110 0.26 -21.42 10.30
N VAL A 111 0.44 -20.67 9.20
CA VAL A 111 -0.64 -20.14 8.36
C VAL A 111 -0.34 -20.44 6.89
N LYS A 112 -1.19 -21.25 6.25
CA LYS A 112 -1.05 -21.62 4.84
C LYS A 112 -1.61 -20.54 3.93
N LYS A 113 -0.78 -19.56 3.58
CA LYS A 113 -1.17 -18.39 2.77
C LYS A 113 -0.06 -18.02 1.80
N TRP A 114 -0.41 -17.24 0.78
CA TRP A 114 0.56 -16.50 -0.01
C TRP A 114 1.12 -15.37 0.84
N LEU A 115 2.42 -15.42 1.13
CA LEU A 115 3.08 -14.44 1.98
C LEU A 115 4.08 -13.64 1.18
N ILE A 116 4.06 -12.33 1.39
CA ILE A 116 5.16 -11.44 1.05
C ILE A 116 5.77 -10.93 2.36
N THR A 117 7.09 -11.04 2.50
CA THR A 117 7.79 -10.68 3.73
C THR A 117 8.69 -9.48 3.50
N TYR A 118 8.56 -8.50 4.39
CA TYR A 118 9.47 -7.37 4.50
C TYR A 118 10.41 -7.57 5.68
N ALA A 119 11.71 -7.63 5.40
CA ALA A 119 12.74 -7.85 6.40
C ALA A 119 13.59 -6.58 6.58
N VAL A 120 13.84 -6.19 7.83
CA VAL A 120 14.64 -5.01 8.20
C VAL A 120 15.71 -5.46 9.21
N PRO A 121 16.97 -5.04 9.08
CA PRO A 121 18.03 -5.45 9.99
C PRO A 121 18.00 -4.58 11.25
N PHE A 122 18.48 -5.14 12.36
CA PHE A 122 18.76 -4.34 13.55
C PHE A 122 20.14 -4.67 14.10
N PHE A 123 20.70 -3.66 14.79
CA PHE A 123 22.09 -3.64 15.17
C PHE A 123 22.22 -3.46 16.68
N GLY A 124 23.38 -3.84 17.19
CA GLY A 124 23.73 -3.67 18.59
C GLY A 124 25.19 -3.33 18.71
N TRP A 125 25.50 -2.45 19.66
CA TRP A 125 26.87 -2.10 20.00
C TRP A 125 27.53 -3.26 20.74
N ASP A 126 28.69 -3.71 20.25
CA ASP A 126 29.56 -4.63 21.00
C ASP A 126 30.59 -3.79 21.77
N SER A 127 30.45 -3.76 23.10
CA SER A 127 31.35 -3.02 23.99
C SER A 127 32.76 -3.60 24.03
N LEU A 128 32.93 -4.90 23.77
CA LEU A 128 34.24 -5.55 23.80
C LEU A 128 35.08 -5.22 22.57
N LYS A 129 34.43 -5.17 21.40
CA LYS A 129 35.08 -4.86 20.12
C LYS A 129 34.95 -3.40 19.70
N VAL A 130 34.24 -2.59 20.50
CA VAL A 130 33.96 -1.16 20.28
C VAL A 130 33.46 -0.91 18.85
N LYS A 131 32.51 -1.74 18.40
CA LYS A 131 31.96 -1.67 17.04
C LYS A 131 30.48 -2.01 17.00
N LEU A 132 29.80 -1.48 15.98
CA LEU A 132 28.44 -1.88 15.67
C LEU A 132 28.44 -3.27 15.04
N GLU A 133 27.54 -4.13 15.48
CA GLU A 133 27.38 -5.48 14.93
C GLU A 133 25.93 -5.71 14.52
N PHE A 134 25.76 -6.42 13.39
CA PHE A 134 24.48 -7.01 13.01
C PHE A 134 24.04 -8.01 14.09
N LYS A 135 22.84 -7.82 14.65
CA LYS A 135 22.30 -8.71 15.69
C LYS A 135 21.15 -9.58 15.18
N GLY A 136 20.45 -9.15 14.14
CA GLY A 136 19.37 -9.93 13.55
C GLY A 136 18.50 -9.09 12.62
N ILE A 137 17.30 -9.61 12.35
CA ILE A 137 16.29 -8.95 11.54
C ILE A 137 14.95 -8.94 12.25
N VAL A 138 14.13 -7.95 11.91
CA VAL A 138 12.69 -7.95 12.14
C VAL A 138 12.04 -8.23 10.79
N ALA A 139 11.19 -9.26 10.73
CA ALA A 139 10.48 -9.65 9.53
C ALA A 139 8.97 -9.55 9.76
N VAL A 140 8.28 -8.91 8.83
CA VAL A 140 6.81 -8.82 8.83
C VAL A 140 6.31 -9.47 7.55
N SER A 141 5.54 -10.55 7.71
CA SER A 141 4.92 -11.26 6.60
C SER A 141 3.45 -10.89 6.49
N MET A 142 3.02 -10.55 5.28
CA MET A 142 1.66 -10.11 4.97
C MET A 142 1.02 -11.08 3.98
N ASN A 143 -0.28 -11.33 4.12
CA ASN A 143 -1.01 -12.13 3.14
C ASN A 143 -1.12 -11.33 1.84
N MET A 144 -0.46 -11.80 0.78
CA MET A 144 -0.44 -11.14 -0.53
C MET A 144 -1.86 -10.91 -1.05
N LEU A 145 -2.76 -11.87 -0.85
CA LEU A 145 -4.13 -11.80 -1.33
C LEU A 145 -4.96 -10.69 -0.67
N GLN A 146 -4.49 -10.11 0.45
CA GLN A 146 -5.16 -9.02 1.16
C GLN A 146 -4.58 -7.65 0.82
N LEU A 147 -3.62 -7.59 -0.10
CA LEU A 147 -3.02 -6.34 -0.56
C LEU A 147 -3.71 -5.88 -1.82
N ASP A 148 -4.01 -4.58 -1.86
CA ASP A 148 -4.53 -3.94 -3.06
C ASP A 148 -3.47 -3.90 -4.16
N ILE A 149 -3.88 -4.17 -5.40
CA ILE A 149 -3.06 -3.92 -6.58
C ILE A 149 -3.40 -2.56 -7.19
N ASN A 150 -2.41 -1.87 -7.76
CA ASN A 150 -2.63 -0.61 -8.47
C ASN A 150 -2.40 -0.80 -9.97
N GLN A 151 -3.48 -0.77 -10.75
CA GLN A 151 -3.43 -0.96 -12.20
C GLN A 151 -3.30 0.34 -12.99
N CYS A 152 -3.46 1.48 -12.32
CA CYS A 152 -3.41 2.79 -12.97
C CYS A 152 -1.98 3.16 -13.41
N PRO A 153 -1.84 4.16 -14.30
CA PRO A 153 -0.55 4.67 -14.70
C PRO A 153 0.20 5.24 -13.50
N ASP A 154 1.51 5.03 -13.50
CA ASP A 154 2.43 5.51 -12.47
C ASP A 154 3.79 5.79 -13.10
N ASP A 155 4.64 6.52 -12.39
CA ASP A 155 5.95 6.90 -12.86
C ASP A 155 6.82 5.67 -13.19
N TYR A 156 7.72 5.84 -14.17
CA TYR A 156 8.58 4.74 -14.65
C TYR A 156 9.42 4.11 -13.51
N TYR A 157 9.94 4.93 -12.60
CA TYR A 157 10.83 4.51 -11.51
C TYR A 157 10.09 3.86 -10.33
N VAL A 158 8.76 3.95 -10.27
CA VAL A 158 7.98 3.26 -9.22
C VAL A 158 7.86 1.78 -9.57
N PRO A 159 8.35 0.87 -8.70
CA PRO A 159 8.33 -0.56 -8.96
C PRO A 159 6.91 -1.11 -8.69
N ASN A 160 6.06 -1.05 -9.71
CA ASN A 160 4.73 -1.63 -9.70
C ASN A 160 4.55 -2.50 -10.96
N ALA A 161 4.36 -3.79 -10.77
CA ALA A 161 4.19 -4.74 -11.88
C ALA A 161 2.81 -4.64 -12.56
N PHE A 162 1.84 -4.00 -11.90
CA PHE A 162 0.46 -3.90 -12.38
C PHE A 162 0.16 -2.56 -13.06
N LYS A 163 1.08 -1.57 -13.02
CA LYS A 163 0.85 -0.26 -13.63
C LYS A 163 0.57 -0.36 -15.13
N ASN A 164 -0.27 0.53 -15.65
CA ASN A 164 -0.70 0.54 -17.05
C ASN A 164 -1.41 -0.74 -17.52
N THR A 165 -2.08 -1.47 -16.62
CA THR A 165 -2.90 -2.65 -17.00
C THR A 165 -4.40 -2.41 -16.94
N HIS A 166 -4.83 -1.20 -16.57
CA HIS A 166 -6.24 -0.81 -16.55
C HIS A 166 -6.89 -0.90 -17.94
N LYS A 167 -8.23 -0.96 -17.94
CA LYS A 167 -9.07 -1.05 -19.14
C LYS A 167 -9.94 0.19 -19.38
N CYS A 168 -9.65 1.30 -18.69
CA CYS A 168 -10.29 2.58 -18.99
C CYS A 168 -10.03 3.03 -20.43
N ASP A 169 -11.00 3.70 -21.04
CA ASP A 169 -10.82 4.33 -22.35
C ASP A 169 -9.93 5.56 -22.24
N GLU A 170 -8.70 5.47 -22.74
CA GLU A 170 -7.68 6.52 -22.62
C GLU A 170 -8.01 7.82 -23.35
N LYS A 171 -8.98 7.79 -24.30
CA LYS A 171 -9.38 8.98 -25.07
C LYS A 171 -10.35 9.87 -24.31
N THR A 172 -11.22 9.26 -23.51
CA THR A 172 -12.33 9.96 -22.84
C THR A 172 -12.26 9.90 -21.32
N SER A 173 -11.40 9.04 -20.75
CA SER A 173 -11.29 8.79 -19.31
C SER A 173 -9.84 8.55 -18.86
N TYR A 174 -9.61 8.61 -17.55
CA TYR A 174 -8.35 8.26 -16.90
C TYR A 174 -8.57 7.38 -15.67
N CYS A 175 -7.56 6.61 -15.31
CA CYS A 175 -7.62 5.64 -14.21
C CYS A 175 -7.30 6.28 -12.86
N VAL A 176 -8.11 5.99 -11.84
CA VAL A 176 -7.85 6.36 -10.44
C VAL A 176 -7.95 5.12 -9.54
N PRO A 177 -6.92 4.79 -8.74
CA PRO A 177 -6.94 3.59 -7.91
C PRO A 177 -7.95 3.69 -6.77
N ILE A 178 -8.57 2.56 -6.42
CA ILE A 178 -9.49 2.41 -5.28
C ILE A 178 -8.86 1.42 -4.29
N GLN A 179 -8.72 1.86 -3.04
CA GLN A 179 -8.21 1.01 -1.96
C GLN A 179 -9.30 0.11 -1.38
N GLY A 180 -8.90 -1.01 -0.78
CA GLY A 180 -9.79 -1.96 -0.13
C GLY A 180 -10.45 -2.97 -1.07
N ARG A 181 -9.88 -3.18 -2.26
CA ARG A 181 -10.33 -4.20 -3.23
C ARG A 181 -9.48 -5.47 -3.21
N GLU A 182 -8.53 -5.54 -2.28
CA GLU A 182 -7.63 -6.66 -2.09
C GLU A 182 -6.91 -7.05 -3.40
N PHE A 183 -6.47 -8.30 -3.53
CA PHE A 183 -5.68 -8.75 -4.67
C PHE A 183 -6.57 -9.16 -5.85
N GLU A 184 -7.41 -8.24 -6.31
CA GLU A 184 -8.32 -8.43 -7.44
C GLU A 184 -8.11 -7.39 -8.53
N LEU A 185 -8.34 -7.79 -9.78
CA LEU A 185 -8.38 -6.88 -10.93
C LEU A 185 -9.59 -5.95 -10.83
N GLY A 186 -9.49 -4.78 -11.46
CA GLY A 186 -10.53 -3.75 -11.39
C GLY A 186 -10.44 -2.91 -10.13
N GLY A 187 -9.30 -2.89 -9.44
CA GLY A 187 -9.00 -2.08 -8.25
C GLY A 187 -8.98 -0.56 -8.48
N TYR A 188 -9.78 -0.03 -9.41
CA TYR A 188 -9.74 1.34 -9.87
C TYR A 188 -11.11 1.82 -10.36
N LYS A 189 -11.22 3.12 -10.64
CA LYS A 189 -12.33 3.73 -11.38
C LYS A 189 -11.81 4.46 -12.62
N CYS A 190 -12.63 4.50 -13.66
CA CYS A 190 -12.39 5.31 -14.84
C CYS A 190 -13.17 6.62 -14.70
N GLU A 191 -12.46 7.69 -14.37
CA GLU A 191 -13.03 9.03 -14.29
C GLU A 191 -12.94 9.73 -15.65
N CYS A 192 -13.96 10.48 -16.03
CA CYS A 192 -13.98 11.18 -17.30
C CYS A 192 -12.95 12.31 -17.33
N LEU A 193 -12.27 12.47 -18.47
CA LEU A 193 -11.40 13.61 -18.72
C LEU A 193 -12.20 14.91 -18.75
N GLN A 194 -11.52 16.04 -18.54
CA GLN A 194 -12.14 17.35 -18.66
C GLN A 194 -12.75 17.54 -20.06
N GLY A 195 -14.02 18.00 -20.11
CA GLY A 195 -14.78 18.13 -21.35
C GLY A 195 -15.54 16.86 -21.76
N TYR A 196 -15.43 15.79 -20.98
CA TYR A 196 -16.27 14.61 -21.08
C TYR A 196 -17.11 14.45 -19.80
N GLU A 197 -18.25 13.76 -19.92
CA GLU A 197 -19.13 13.46 -18.80
C GLU A 197 -19.58 12.00 -18.82
N TYR A 198 -19.90 11.50 -17.62
CA TYR A 198 -20.48 10.18 -17.45
C TYR A 198 -21.87 10.16 -18.13
N PRO A 199 -22.13 9.21 -19.05
CA PRO A 199 -23.29 9.29 -19.94
C PRO A 199 -24.62 8.89 -19.28
N TYR A 200 -24.60 8.24 -18.11
CA TYR A 200 -25.79 7.71 -17.43
C TYR A 200 -26.19 8.58 -16.23
N GLU A 201 -27.49 8.59 -15.92
CA GLU A 201 -28.07 9.37 -14.81
C GLU A 201 -28.01 8.58 -13.48
N ASP A 202 -26.80 8.17 -13.09
CA ASP A 202 -26.55 7.45 -11.84
C ASP A 202 -26.02 8.41 -10.75
N PRO A 203 -26.11 8.04 -9.45
CA PRO A 203 -25.45 8.81 -8.38
C PRO A 203 -23.92 8.79 -8.45
N ILE A 204 -23.33 7.99 -9.36
CA ILE A 204 -21.89 7.89 -9.59
C ILE A 204 -21.51 8.62 -10.89
N THR A 205 -20.26 9.08 -10.97
CA THR A 205 -19.74 9.85 -12.12
C THR A 205 -18.56 9.18 -12.81
N TYR A 206 -18.38 7.87 -12.59
CA TYR A 206 -17.25 7.10 -13.07
C TYR A 206 -17.67 5.67 -13.40
N PHE A 207 -16.88 5.00 -14.24
CA PHE A 207 -17.05 3.57 -14.47
C PHE A 207 -16.23 2.76 -13.45
N ASP A 208 -16.88 1.79 -12.81
CA ASP A 208 -16.23 0.89 -11.88
C ASP A 208 -15.27 -0.06 -12.63
N GLY A 209 -14.00 -0.07 -12.27
CA GLY A 209 -12.98 -0.91 -12.91
C GLY A 209 -13.27 -2.41 -12.86
N GLN A 210 -13.97 -2.91 -11.84
CA GLN A 210 -14.35 -4.33 -11.78
C GLN A 210 -15.37 -4.68 -12.87
N LEU A 211 -16.31 -3.79 -13.17
CA LEU A 211 -17.28 -3.97 -14.27
C LEU A 211 -16.58 -3.88 -15.62
N VAL A 212 -15.67 -2.91 -15.77
CA VAL A 212 -14.89 -2.73 -17.00
C VAL A 212 -14.02 -3.96 -17.29
N GLU A 213 -13.31 -4.50 -16.29
CA GLU A 213 -12.50 -5.71 -16.43
C GLU A 213 -13.36 -6.95 -16.70
N ALA A 214 -14.51 -7.10 -16.03
CA ALA A 214 -15.42 -8.21 -16.31
C ALA A 214 -15.94 -8.21 -17.75
N GLU A 215 -16.31 -7.05 -18.28
CA GLU A 215 -16.76 -6.91 -19.68
C GLU A 215 -15.61 -7.05 -20.68
N PHE A 216 -14.39 -6.68 -20.28
CA PHE A 216 -13.19 -6.98 -21.07
C PHE A 216 -12.92 -8.48 -21.15
N LEU A 217 -13.07 -9.21 -20.04
CA LEU A 217 -12.91 -10.67 -20.02
C LEU A 217 -13.92 -11.36 -20.94
N ASN A 218 -15.15 -10.83 -21.06
CA ASN A 218 -16.12 -11.34 -22.04
C ASN A 218 -15.59 -11.20 -23.48
N ILE A 219 -14.94 -10.08 -23.83
CA ILE A 219 -14.27 -9.95 -25.15
C ILE A 219 -13.21 -11.01 -25.34
N VAL A 220 -12.36 -11.23 -24.33
CA VAL A 220 -11.26 -12.20 -24.39
C VAL A 220 -11.78 -13.63 -24.61
N ASN A 221 -12.94 -13.95 -24.03
CA ASN A 221 -13.58 -15.26 -24.15
C ASN A 221 -14.47 -15.41 -25.41
N ASP A 222 -14.52 -14.41 -26.30
CA ASP A 222 -15.41 -14.36 -27.47
C ASP A 222 -16.91 -14.40 -27.11
N ASP A 223 -17.25 -13.91 -25.93
CA ASP A 223 -18.61 -13.76 -25.45
C ASP A 223 -19.19 -12.37 -25.80
N ARG A 224 -20.53 -12.24 -25.74
CA ARG A 224 -21.19 -10.94 -25.93
C ARG A 224 -20.82 -10.00 -24.78
N SER A 225 -20.24 -8.85 -25.10
CA SER A 225 -19.84 -7.84 -24.12
C SER A 225 -20.47 -6.47 -24.39
N ARG A 226 -20.53 -5.65 -23.35
CA ARG A 226 -20.90 -4.22 -23.42
C ARG A 226 -19.70 -3.32 -23.22
N TYR A 227 -18.49 -3.84 -23.42
CA TYR A 227 -17.26 -3.11 -23.12
C TYR A 227 -17.16 -1.74 -23.82
N ASP A 228 -17.69 -1.61 -25.04
CA ASP A 228 -17.68 -0.36 -25.79
C ASP A 228 -18.50 0.77 -25.16
N THR A 229 -19.42 0.46 -24.24
CA THR A 229 -20.22 1.49 -23.55
C THR A 229 -19.49 2.17 -22.40
N PHE A 230 -18.35 1.62 -21.94
CA PHE A 230 -17.54 2.21 -20.87
C PHE A 230 -16.64 3.34 -21.39
N LYS A 231 -17.25 4.33 -22.03
CA LYS A 231 -16.60 5.52 -22.58
C LYS A 231 -17.40 6.75 -22.16
N CYS A 232 -16.71 7.83 -21.84
CA CYS A 232 -17.39 9.06 -21.49
C CYS A 232 -17.89 9.77 -22.75
N ARG A 233 -19.03 10.45 -22.67
CA ARG A 233 -19.55 11.26 -23.78
C ARG A 233 -18.99 12.66 -23.70
N LEU A 234 -18.91 13.37 -24.82
CA LEU A 234 -18.54 14.78 -24.81
C LEU A 234 -19.52 15.53 -23.89
N ALA A 235 -19.00 16.29 -22.93
CA ALA A 235 -19.82 17.06 -22.03
C ALA A 235 -20.74 17.94 -22.86
N GLY A 236 -22.05 17.75 -22.68
CA GLY A 236 -23.00 18.67 -23.25
C GLY A 236 -22.75 20.01 -22.60
N ALA A 237 -22.07 20.93 -23.29
CA ALA A 237 -22.45 22.31 -23.13
C ALA A 237 -23.97 22.27 -23.31
N ALA A 238 -24.73 22.62 -22.27
CA ALA A 238 -26.10 23.06 -22.46
C ALA A 238 -25.97 24.24 -23.41
N SER A 239 -25.90 23.93 -24.70
CA SER A 239 -25.80 24.93 -25.75
C SER A 239 -26.97 25.81 -25.44
N ALA A 240 -26.72 27.10 -25.24
CA ALA A 240 -27.74 28.13 -25.24
C ALA A 240 -28.42 28.11 -26.63
N ARG A 241 -29.20 27.06 -26.88
CA ARG A 241 -30.15 26.86 -27.98
C ARG A 241 -31.54 27.23 -27.45
N LEU A 242 -31.58 28.24 -26.61
CA LEU A 242 -32.70 29.11 -26.31
C LEU A 242 -31.96 30.46 -26.37
N GLU A 243 -32.15 31.33 -27.36
CA GLU A 243 -33.40 32.03 -27.57
C GLU A 243 -33.47 32.76 -28.94
N VAL A 244 -32.93 32.27 -30.07
CA VAL A 244 -33.06 33.05 -31.33
C VAL A 244 -34.53 33.18 -31.77
N THR A 245 -35.35 32.15 -31.55
CA THR A 245 -36.79 32.18 -31.86
C THR A 245 -37.60 32.97 -30.83
N ILE A 246 -37.22 32.93 -29.55
CA ILE A 246 -37.89 33.69 -28.47
C ILE A 246 -37.54 35.18 -28.59
N LEU A 247 -36.26 35.52 -28.78
CA LEU A 247 -35.83 36.89 -29.04
C LEU A 247 -36.41 37.44 -30.35
N GLY A 248 -36.44 36.62 -31.41
CA GLY A 248 -37.10 36.98 -32.67
C GLY A 248 -38.60 37.23 -32.50
N GLY A 249 -39.30 36.37 -31.74
CA GLY A 249 -40.72 36.54 -31.43
C GLY A 249 -41.01 37.79 -30.60
N LEU A 250 -40.16 38.08 -29.59
CA LEU A 250 -40.26 39.29 -28.76
C LEU A 250 -39.97 40.57 -29.55
N LEU A 251 -39.01 40.54 -30.49
CA LEU A 251 -38.73 41.66 -31.38
C LEU A 251 -39.88 41.93 -32.37
N VAL A 252 -40.52 40.88 -32.89
CA VAL A 252 -41.69 41.04 -33.77
C VAL A 252 -42.90 41.57 -32.98
N LEU A 253 -43.12 41.06 -31.77
CA LEU A 253 -44.18 41.56 -30.88
C LEU A 253 -43.96 43.02 -30.48
N SER A 254 -42.72 43.40 -30.14
CA SER A 254 -42.40 44.80 -29.81
C SER A 254 -42.56 45.72 -31.02
N TRP A 255 -42.16 45.27 -32.22
CA TRP A 255 -42.37 46.03 -33.45
C TRP A 255 -43.87 46.21 -33.78
N LEU A 256 -44.68 45.17 -33.62
CA LEU A 256 -46.13 45.23 -33.82
C LEU A 256 -46.80 46.17 -32.80
N LEU A 257 -46.37 46.16 -31.53
CA LEU A 257 -46.87 47.06 -30.50
C LEU A 257 -46.47 48.52 -30.78
N PHE A 258 -45.24 48.78 -31.22
CA PHE A 258 -44.76 50.13 -31.57
C PHE A 258 -45.54 50.72 -32.76
N ARG A 259 -45.82 49.90 -33.78
CA ARG A 259 -46.60 50.31 -34.96
C ARG A 259 -48.06 50.64 -34.65
N ARG A 260 -48.60 50.05 -33.58
CA ARG A 260 -49.98 50.26 -33.11
C ARG A 260 -50.11 51.51 -32.24
N TRP A 261 -49.02 52.01 -31.66
CA TRP A 261 -48.97 53.22 -30.86
C TRP A 261 -48.69 54.50 -31.67
N SER A 262 -48.15 54.38 -32.90
CA SER A 262 -47.88 55.51 -33.80
C SER A 262 -49.03 55.86 -34.76
N ARG A 263 -50.24 55.33 -34.53
CA ARG A 263 -51.47 55.68 -35.25
C ARG A 263 -52.45 56.39 -34.34
#